data_AF-A0A1R1MLW0-F1
#
_entry.id   AF-A0A1R1MLW0-F1
#
_cell.length_a   1.000
_cell.length_b   1.000
_cell.length_c   1.000
_cell.angle_alpha   90.00
_cell.angle_beta   90.00
_cell.angle_gamma   90.00
#
_symmetry.space_group_name_H-M   'P 1'
#
loop_
_entity.id
_entity.type
_entity.pdbx_description
1 polymer ?
#
loop_
_entity_poly.entity_id
_entity_poly.type
_entity_poly.pdbx_seq_one_letter_code
_entity_poly.pdbx_strand_id
1 'polypeptide(L)'
;MKVNSCTYRPIYKVETLSQTNILDAIDNFIFRTRRLNIKFNAIYPADPCAFPFAMYISGKTGTPIKQEKFIKPEEKVLMLFSIFPDQIKKPGINFLTPKYITEKIKVFRKQFPKSPSILIASNKHINDIDIQLIIHKKHERVNSYKFLIEAYKNFYFPVEGEFLHIEETFWKISRQEIGLFEKAKRIRDNAMKLGYDDIHTDLVPLEEDVDILYWEKFEKLKLSQPETRQKETEENFKIKYKKLLDLKNKEDSSVIASILETISQTIEPHFPVRVAYTNYEIVHDRKVLIVPVAREIVDGVELKIEISHIKTKPSEEKLLTELVENAFKTLVKNILKHKTFRPYVEIVKEKDRLFLYINWFLDREVLNLLSERINKKWLLARLFYRKKAVSRRNELIKNLQDFKFSLENLTYLFSTMESLYAESPVMFKAVGNKTKKILEEKNLWYLIGIYALKCFGYIKIDGIAGNKELLQFLLKLKNYENFHQFFAMENRYIFPVITERKYRSNWERVIKTDEPIVLTREVLNPQTPVTYTIKDSHGFLLGTVPKVVAHYIAAKEETGKKPTCEKFFLDETMFSGSSYWIEVKIDD
;
A
#
# COMPACT_ATOMS: atom_id res chain seq x y z
N MET A 1 35.48 12.40 30.41
CA MET A 1 35.65 12.11 28.98
C MET A 1 34.28 11.68 28.44
N LYS A 2 33.60 12.55 27.69
CA LYS A 2 32.28 12.24 27.11
C LYS A 2 32.50 11.20 26.01
N VAL A 3 31.90 10.03 26.14
CA VAL A 3 31.91 9.00 25.09
C VAL A 3 31.16 9.59 23.91
N ASN A 4 31.90 10.05 22.89
CA ASN A 4 31.33 10.38 21.59
C ASN A 4 30.52 9.16 21.15
N SER A 5 29.26 9.39 20.79
CA SER A 5 28.38 8.37 20.22
C SER A 5 29.10 7.66 19.07
N CYS A 6 29.52 6.40 19.27
CA CYS A 6 29.94 5.53 18.18
C CYS A 6 28.71 5.31 17.29
N THR A 7 28.54 6.18 16.29
CA THR A 7 27.65 5.94 15.17
C THR A 7 28.24 4.81 14.36
N TYR A 8 27.83 3.59 14.71
CA TYR A 8 28.15 2.36 14.01
C TYR A 8 27.88 2.50 12.50
N ARG A 9 28.79 1.98 11.67
CA ARG A 9 28.66 1.89 10.21
C ARG A 9 28.40 0.44 9.79
N PRO A 10 27.64 0.17 8.72
CA PRO A 10 27.52 -1.18 8.15
C PRO A 10 28.90 -1.84 7.96
N ILE A 11 29.02 -3.17 8.05
CA ILE A 11 30.33 -3.85 7.99
C ILE A 11 30.96 -3.77 6.59
N TYR A 12 30.17 -4.03 5.56
CA TYR A 12 30.63 -4.09 4.18
C TYR A 12 29.80 -3.20 3.26
N LYS A 13 30.43 -2.68 2.20
CA LYS A 13 29.79 -1.99 1.09
C LYS A 13 29.96 -2.79 -0.19
N VAL A 14 28.91 -2.85 -0.99
CA VAL A 14 28.92 -3.40 -2.36
C VAL A 14 28.22 -2.44 -3.32
N GLU A 15 28.64 -2.40 -4.59
CA GLU A 15 27.90 -1.65 -5.61
C GLU A 15 26.59 -2.37 -5.99
N THR A 16 26.68 -3.67 -6.30
CA THR A 16 25.55 -4.54 -6.64
C THR A 16 25.49 -5.73 -5.68
N LEU A 17 24.35 -5.94 -5.04
CA LEU A 17 24.16 -7.07 -4.13
C LEU A 17 23.94 -8.38 -4.90
N SER A 18 24.81 -9.38 -4.70
CA SER A 18 24.67 -10.73 -5.24
C SER A 18 24.47 -11.80 -4.15
N GLN A 19 24.03 -13.00 -4.56
CA GLN A 19 23.91 -14.16 -3.65
C GLN A 19 25.23 -14.52 -2.98
N THR A 20 26.35 -14.39 -3.70
CA THR A 20 27.67 -14.78 -3.19
C THR A 20 28.18 -13.79 -2.14
N ASN A 21 27.97 -12.48 -2.33
CA ASN A 21 28.33 -11.46 -1.34
C ASN A 21 27.61 -11.70 -0.01
N ILE A 22 26.34 -12.12 -0.06
CA ILE A 22 25.55 -12.39 1.15
C ILE A 22 26.13 -13.57 1.93
N LEU A 23 26.43 -14.68 1.26
CA LEU A 23 27.02 -15.83 1.94
C LEU A 23 28.42 -15.54 2.48
N ASP A 24 29.23 -14.78 1.75
CA ASP A 24 30.56 -14.38 2.24
C ASP A 24 30.48 -13.48 3.48
N ALA A 25 29.54 -12.52 3.50
CA ALA A 25 29.33 -11.69 4.67
C ALA A 25 28.84 -12.50 5.89
N ILE A 26 27.96 -13.48 5.66
CA ILE A 26 27.47 -14.39 6.71
C ILE A 26 28.60 -15.32 7.19
N ASP A 27 29.41 -15.88 6.30
CA ASP A 27 30.54 -16.73 6.67
C ASP A 27 31.59 -15.95 7.46
N ASN A 28 31.89 -14.71 7.06
CA ASN A 28 32.77 -13.81 7.82
C ASN A 28 32.18 -13.49 9.20
N PHE A 29 30.87 -13.28 9.29
CA PHE A 29 30.17 -13.11 10.56
C PHE A 29 30.31 -14.34 11.47
N ILE A 30 30.09 -15.54 10.94
CA ILE A 30 30.24 -16.82 11.67
C ILE A 30 31.69 -17.02 12.12
N PHE A 31 32.66 -16.75 11.25
CA PHE A 31 34.08 -16.88 11.56
C PHE A 31 34.47 -15.98 12.74
N ARG A 32 34.07 -14.69 12.71
CA ARG A 32 34.40 -13.73 13.77
C ARG A 32 33.71 -14.05 15.08
N THR A 33 32.44 -14.43 15.07
CA THR A 33 31.72 -14.81 16.30
C THR A 33 32.34 -16.03 16.98
N ARG A 34 32.79 -17.02 16.19
CA ARG A 34 33.57 -18.17 16.70
C ARG A 34 34.91 -17.73 17.29
N ARG A 35 35.66 -16.89 16.57
CA ARG A 35 36.95 -16.36 17.05
C ARG A 35 36.80 -15.64 18.39
N LEU A 36 35.70 -14.90 18.57
CA LEU A 36 35.39 -14.14 19.77
C LEU A 36 34.69 -14.97 20.87
N ASN A 37 34.47 -16.27 20.66
CA ASN A 37 33.72 -17.15 21.57
C ASN A 37 32.29 -16.65 21.92
N ILE A 38 31.67 -15.87 21.03
CA ILE A 38 30.30 -15.39 21.22
C ILE A 38 29.35 -16.57 20.98
N LYS A 39 28.62 -16.97 22.02
CA LYS A 39 27.64 -18.06 21.96
C LYS A 39 26.22 -17.52 21.90
N PHE A 40 25.41 -18.11 21.03
CA PHE A 40 23.97 -17.88 20.95
C PHE A 40 23.24 -19.16 21.35
N ASN A 41 22.15 -19.05 22.09
CA ASN A 41 21.31 -20.19 22.47
C ASN A 41 20.38 -20.60 21.33
N ALA A 42 19.98 -19.65 20.49
CA ALA A 42 19.10 -19.87 19.36
C ALA A 42 19.29 -18.81 18.28
N ILE A 43 18.83 -19.11 17.07
CA ILE A 43 18.66 -18.16 15.97
C ILE A 43 17.16 -17.94 15.76
N TYR A 44 16.76 -16.68 15.64
CA TYR A 44 15.39 -16.27 15.41
C TYR A 44 15.28 -15.50 14.09
N PRO A 45 14.60 -16.04 13.06
CA PRO A 45 14.32 -15.31 11.83
C PRO A 45 13.24 -14.24 12.09
N ALA A 46 13.65 -12.98 12.16
CA ALA A 46 12.79 -11.85 12.52
C ALA A 46 11.87 -11.36 11.38
N ASP A 47 12.07 -11.86 10.17
CA ASP A 47 11.14 -11.77 9.06
C ASP A 47 11.20 -13.08 8.23
N PRO A 48 10.15 -13.40 7.45
CA PRO A 48 10.12 -14.66 6.68
C PRO A 48 11.27 -14.78 5.67
N CYS A 49 11.70 -13.67 5.07
CA CYS A 49 12.80 -13.67 4.11
C CYS A 49 14.15 -13.98 4.75
N ALA A 50 14.27 -13.86 6.08
CA ALA A 50 15.50 -14.18 6.83
C ALA A 50 15.68 -15.69 7.05
N PHE A 51 14.62 -16.48 6.83
CA PHE A 51 14.59 -17.88 7.22
C PHE A 51 15.62 -18.78 6.50
N PRO A 52 15.86 -18.66 5.19
CA PRO A 52 16.94 -19.40 4.51
C PRO A 52 18.32 -19.12 5.11
N PHE A 53 18.56 -17.88 5.53
CA PHE A 53 19.84 -17.48 6.13
C PHE A 53 19.97 -17.98 7.56
N ALA A 54 18.87 -18.02 8.32
CA ALA A 54 18.85 -18.67 9.63
C ALA A 54 19.19 -20.18 9.51
N MET A 55 18.66 -20.87 8.49
CA MET A 55 19.03 -22.27 8.17
C MET A 55 20.52 -22.41 7.87
N TYR A 56 21.09 -21.49 7.11
CA TYR A 56 22.52 -21.49 6.79
C TYR A 56 23.40 -21.35 8.03
N ILE A 57 23.13 -20.33 8.85
CA ILE A 57 23.89 -20.06 10.09
C ILE A 57 23.72 -21.23 11.07
N SER A 58 22.49 -21.77 11.20
CA SER A 58 22.21 -22.93 12.05
C SER A 58 23.02 -24.15 11.62
N GLY A 59 22.99 -24.50 10.33
CA GLY A 59 23.73 -25.65 9.78
C GLY A 59 25.25 -25.49 9.94
N LYS A 60 25.78 -24.27 9.82
CA LYS A 60 27.21 -24.01 10.01
C LYS A 60 27.64 -24.01 11.46
N THR A 61 26.83 -23.49 12.38
CA THR A 61 27.20 -23.26 13.79
C THR A 61 26.75 -24.34 14.76
N GLY A 62 25.75 -25.14 14.41
CA GLY A 62 25.06 -26.05 15.32
C GLY A 62 24.05 -25.37 16.25
N THR A 63 23.87 -24.05 16.13
CA THR A 63 22.89 -23.29 16.92
C THR A 63 21.48 -23.59 16.40
N PRO A 64 20.52 -24.00 17.25
CA PRO A 64 19.18 -24.33 16.79
C PRO A 64 18.39 -23.07 16.37
N ILE A 65 17.51 -23.22 15.39
CA ILE A 65 16.49 -22.22 15.09
C ILE A 65 15.32 -22.43 16.04
N LYS A 66 14.90 -21.39 16.75
CA LYS A 66 13.76 -21.45 17.66
C LYS A 66 12.74 -20.36 17.33
N GLN A 67 11.47 -20.68 17.55
CA GLN A 67 10.37 -19.71 17.56
C GLN A 67 10.17 -19.19 18.99
N GLU A 68 9.46 -18.07 19.13
CA GLU A 68 9.21 -17.34 20.38
C GLU A 68 8.74 -18.25 21.52
N LYS A 69 7.86 -19.21 21.22
CA LYS A 69 7.31 -20.16 22.20
C LYS A 69 8.32 -21.14 22.82
N PHE A 70 9.47 -21.34 22.18
CA PHE A 70 10.51 -22.28 22.62
C PHE A 70 11.76 -21.58 23.18
N ILE A 71 11.74 -20.25 23.21
CA ILE A 71 12.83 -19.44 23.73
C ILE A 71 12.54 -19.10 25.19
N LYS A 72 13.54 -19.20 26.05
CA LYS A 72 13.43 -18.76 27.45
C LYS A 72 13.91 -17.31 27.60
N PRO A 73 13.36 -16.51 28.52
CA PRO A 73 13.74 -15.10 28.72
C PRO A 73 15.25 -14.86 28.94
N GLU A 74 15.93 -15.83 29.56
CA GLU A 74 17.37 -15.80 29.82
C GLU A 74 18.26 -16.14 28.62
N GLU A 75 17.70 -16.73 27.55
CA GLU A 75 18.44 -17.13 26.36
C GLU A 75 18.90 -15.94 25.53
N LYS A 76 20.15 -15.99 25.08
CA LYS A 76 20.73 -15.01 24.14
C LYS A 76 20.42 -15.46 22.73
N VAL A 77 19.41 -14.83 22.10
CA VAL A 77 18.91 -15.22 20.78
C VAL A 77 19.37 -14.25 19.71
N LEU A 78 19.93 -14.78 18.63
CA LEU A 78 20.32 -13.98 17.48
C LEU A 78 19.09 -13.70 16.60
N MET A 79 18.57 -12.47 16.66
CA MET A 79 17.51 -12.01 15.76
C MET A 79 18.08 -11.65 14.39
N LEU A 80 17.59 -12.30 13.34
CA LEU A 80 18.08 -12.12 11.99
C LEU A 80 17.01 -11.46 11.11
N PHE A 81 17.32 -10.29 10.57
CA PHE A 81 16.56 -9.62 9.52
C PHE A 81 17.23 -9.84 8.16
N SER A 82 16.42 -9.94 7.11
CA SER A 82 16.88 -10.23 5.75
C SER A 82 17.43 -9.00 5.02
N ILE A 83 16.86 -8.67 3.87
CA ILE A 83 17.39 -7.68 2.93
C ILE A 83 16.37 -6.54 2.80
N PHE A 84 16.82 -5.32 3.10
CA PHE A 84 16.03 -4.10 3.04
C PHE A 84 16.46 -3.20 1.87
N PRO A 85 15.57 -2.53 1.11
CA PRO A 85 14.15 -2.76 0.99
C PRO A 85 13.89 -4.01 0.14
N ASP A 86 12.66 -4.52 0.23
CA ASP A 86 12.24 -5.73 -0.46
C ASP A 86 12.59 -5.75 -1.95
N GLN A 87 13.01 -6.92 -2.41
CA GLN A 87 13.38 -7.19 -3.80
C GLN A 87 12.16 -7.26 -4.76
N ILE A 88 10.94 -7.09 -4.24
CA ILE A 88 9.71 -6.99 -5.03
C ILE A 88 9.23 -5.54 -4.99
N LYS A 89 9.50 -4.79 -6.06
CA LYS A 89 8.82 -3.52 -6.33
C LYS A 89 7.42 -3.79 -6.89
N LYS A 90 6.47 -4.20 -6.04
CA LYS A 90 5.04 -4.19 -6.39
C LYS A 90 4.36 -3.05 -5.63
N PRO A 91 3.57 -2.19 -6.30
CA PRO A 91 2.76 -1.18 -5.62
C PRO A 91 1.93 -1.80 -4.50
N GLY A 92 1.97 -1.21 -3.31
CA GLY A 92 1.18 -1.63 -2.15
C GLY A 92 1.77 -2.73 -1.26
N ILE A 93 3.03 -3.14 -1.46
CA ILE A 93 3.64 -4.23 -0.70
C ILE A 93 5.09 -3.85 -0.31
N ASN A 94 5.26 -3.27 0.89
CA ASN A 94 6.57 -3.11 1.55
C ASN A 94 6.52 -3.92 2.86
N PHE A 95 7.25 -5.03 2.92
CA PHE A 95 7.34 -5.97 4.05
C PHE A 95 8.31 -5.51 5.11
N LEU A 96 9.52 -5.13 4.69
CA LEU A 96 10.55 -4.61 5.58
C LEU A 96 10.57 -3.09 5.47
N THR A 97 9.89 -2.44 6.40
CA THR A 97 10.00 -1.01 6.63
C THR A 97 10.91 -0.76 7.84
N PRO A 98 11.51 0.44 7.99
CA PRO A 98 12.23 0.77 9.21
C PRO A 98 11.34 0.58 10.44
N LYS A 99 10.07 1.00 10.36
CA LYS A 99 9.08 0.83 11.42
C LYS A 99 8.86 -0.64 11.80
N TYR A 100 8.76 -1.55 10.83
CA TYR A 100 8.67 -2.99 11.10
C TYR A 100 9.87 -3.48 11.92
N ILE A 101 11.09 -3.12 11.49
CA ILE A 101 12.33 -3.52 12.17
C ILE A 101 12.34 -2.98 13.61
N THR A 102 12.08 -1.68 13.77
CA THR A 102 12.05 -1.02 15.09
C THR A 102 11.04 -1.68 16.02
N GLU A 103 9.81 -1.90 15.57
CA GLU A 103 8.76 -2.52 16.40
C GLU A 103 9.06 -3.98 16.70
N LYS A 104 9.60 -4.75 15.74
CA LYS A 104 9.96 -6.16 15.96
C LYS A 104 11.07 -6.30 16.99
N ILE A 105 12.13 -5.48 16.91
CA ILE A 105 13.21 -5.45 17.92
C ILE A 105 12.65 -5.05 19.29
N LYS A 106 11.83 -4.01 19.34
CA LYS A 106 11.23 -3.52 20.58
C LYS A 106 10.37 -4.58 21.26
N VAL A 107 9.43 -5.19 20.53
CA VAL A 107 8.55 -6.25 21.07
C VAL A 107 9.36 -7.47 21.50
N PHE A 108 10.29 -7.93 20.67
CA PHE A 108 11.06 -9.13 20.97
C PHE A 108 11.95 -8.95 22.21
N ARG A 109 12.61 -7.78 22.35
CA ARG A 109 13.47 -7.50 23.50
C ARG A 109 12.72 -7.24 24.80
N LYS A 110 11.41 -6.97 24.78
CA LYS A 110 10.59 -6.98 26.00
C LYS A 110 10.58 -8.38 26.62
N GLN A 111 10.55 -9.43 25.80
CA GLN A 111 10.55 -10.83 26.25
C GLN A 111 11.97 -11.39 26.38
N PHE A 112 12.88 -11.03 25.48
CA PHE A 112 14.23 -11.57 25.37
C PHE A 112 15.28 -10.43 25.34
N PRO A 113 15.52 -9.73 26.47
CA PRO A 113 16.27 -8.48 26.50
C PRO A 113 17.74 -8.58 26.09
N LYS A 114 18.34 -9.78 26.16
CA LYS A 114 19.74 -10.03 25.79
C LYS A 114 19.92 -10.37 24.30
N SER A 115 18.88 -10.25 23.49
CA SER A 115 18.87 -10.72 22.10
C SER A 115 19.40 -9.66 21.13
N PRO A 116 20.58 -9.88 20.52
CA PRO A 116 21.08 -9.00 19.48
C PRO A 116 20.36 -9.18 18.15
N SER A 117 20.43 -8.14 17.33
CA SER A 117 19.82 -8.03 16.00
C SER A 117 20.87 -7.86 14.91
N ILE A 118 20.70 -8.59 13.81
CA ILE A 118 21.51 -8.49 12.61
C ILE A 118 20.61 -8.22 11.42
N LEU A 119 20.99 -7.28 10.56
CA LEU A 119 20.44 -7.11 9.22
C LEU A 119 21.45 -7.55 8.17
N ILE A 120 21.07 -8.46 7.30
CA ILE A 120 21.98 -9.02 6.29
C ILE A 120 22.39 -7.98 5.26
N ALA A 121 21.43 -7.26 4.68
CA ALA A 121 21.77 -6.23 3.72
C ALA A 121 20.76 -5.10 3.71
N SER A 122 21.22 -3.89 3.42
CA SER A 122 20.33 -2.78 3.16
C SER A 122 20.84 -1.79 2.12
N ASN A 123 19.96 -1.06 1.45
CA ASN A 123 20.35 0.08 0.62
C ASN A 123 20.66 1.36 1.42
N LYS A 124 20.41 1.36 2.72
CA LYS A 124 20.68 2.48 3.63
C LYS A 124 21.13 1.94 5.00
N HIS A 125 21.65 2.81 5.86
CA HIS A 125 21.92 2.43 7.25
C HIS A 125 20.63 2.46 8.07
N ILE A 126 20.37 1.40 8.85
CA ILE A 126 19.23 1.34 9.77
C ILE A 126 19.73 1.43 11.22
N ASN A 127 19.48 2.57 11.87
CA ASN A 127 20.04 2.89 13.19
C ASN A 127 19.55 1.97 14.34
N ASP A 128 18.35 1.39 14.23
CA ASP A 128 17.75 0.58 15.30
C ASP A 128 18.31 -0.84 15.40
N ILE A 129 19.09 -1.27 14.41
CA ILE A 129 19.72 -2.59 14.35
C ILE A 129 21.12 -2.51 14.98
N ASP A 130 21.53 -3.55 15.71
CA ASP A 130 22.85 -3.54 16.34
C ASP A 130 23.97 -3.66 15.31
N ILE A 131 23.81 -4.58 14.34
CA ILE A 131 24.80 -4.85 13.28
C ILE A 131 24.11 -5.01 11.92
N GLN A 132 24.58 -4.27 10.92
CA GLN A 132 24.19 -4.40 9.53
C GLN A 132 25.38 -4.92 8.72
N LEU A 133 25.27 -6.11 8.12
CA LEU A 133 26.40 -6.72 7.43
C LEU A 133 26.74 -6.00 6.13
N ILE A 134 25.75 -5.71 5.28
CA ILE A 134 26.00 -5.14 3.95
C ILE A 134 25.20 -3.84 3.75
N ILE A 135 25.84 -2.81 3.18
CA ILE A 135 25.19 -1.70 2.52
C ILE A 135 25.40 -1.77 1.00
N HIS A 136 24.33 -1.64 0.20
CA HIS A 136 24.40 -1.77 -1.25
C HIS A 136 23.78 -0.58 -1.99
N LYS A 137 24.29 -0.20 -3.17
CA LYS A 137 23.66 0.86 -3.98
C LYS A 137 22.56 0.31 -4.88
N LYS A 138 22.85 -0.78 -5.60
CA LYS A 138 21.91 -1.49 -6.48
C LYS A 138 21.64 -2.88 -5.90
N HIS A 139 20.43 -3.37 -6.12
CA HIS A 139 20.13 -4.78 -5.87
C HIS A 139 19.74 -5.43 -7.18
N GLU A 140 20.34 -6.58 -7.45
CA GLU A 140 19.73 -7.54 -8.36
C GLU A 140 18.66 -8.33 -7.60
N ARG A 141 17.83 -9.05 -8.35
CA ARG A 141 16.86 -9.95 -7.76
C ARG A 141 17.60 -11.17 -7.18
N VAL A 142 18.02 -11.07 -5.93
CA VAL A 142 18.80 -12.10 -5.24
C VAL A 142 17.95 -13.34 -4.92
N ASN A 143 16.71 -13.13 -4.51
CA ASN A 143 15.79 -14.19 -4.13
C ASN A 143 14.82 -14.59 -5.25
N SER A 144 14.48 -15.88 -5.30
CA SER A 144 13.56 -16.42 -6.30
C SER A 144 12.13 -15.88 -6.10
N TYR A 145 11.37 -15.77 -7.20
CA TYR A 145 9.97 -15.33 -7.11
C TYR A 145 9.11 -16.28 -6.27
N LYS A 146 9.36 -17.59 -6.44
CA LYS A 146 8.64 -18.64 -5.74
C LYS A 146 8.83 -18.52 -4.23
N PHE A 147 10.07 -18.30 -3.78
CA PHE A 147 10.36 -18.04 -2.37
C PHE A 147 9.66 -16.79 -1.86
N LEU A 148 9.79 -15.67 -2.57
CA LEU A 148 9.23 -14.39 -2.12
C LEU A 148 7.70 -14.41 -2.03
N ILE A 149 7.00 -15.15 -2.91
CA ILE A 149 5.54 -15.36 -2.79
C ILE A 149 5.19 -16.13 -1.51
N GLU A 150 5.96 -17.15 -1.16
CA GLU A 150 5.67 -17.96 0.01
C GLU A 150 6.07 -17.25 1.31
N ALA A 151 7.19 -16.52 1.30
CA ALA A 151 7.60 -15.63 2.37
C ALA A 151 6.50 -14.58 2.65
N TYR A 152 5.87 -14.05 1.61
CA TYR A 152 4.76 -13.12 1.77
C TYR A 152 3.58 -13.70 2.55
N LYS A 153 3.17 -14.94 2.27
CA LYS A 153 2.05 -15.58 2.99
C LYS A 153 2.31 -15.78 4.48
N ASN A 154 3.57 -15.73 4.89
CA ASN A 154 4.02 -15.93 6.26
C ASN A 154 4.47 -14.62 6.94
N PHE A 155 4.29 -13.47 6.27
CA PHE A 155 4.60 -12.17 6.84
C PHE A 155 3.48 -11.73 7.79
N TYR A 156 3.83 -11.27 8.99
CA TYR A 156 2.91 -10.67 9.96
C TYR A 156 3.59 -9.49 10.64
N PHE A 157 2.82 -8.43 10.92
CA PHE A 157 3.36 -7.24 11.56
C PHE A 157 3.60 -7.52 13.07
N PRO A 158 4.73 -7.06 13.64
CA PRO A 158 5.05 -7.31 15.04
C PRO A 158 4.00 -6.72 16.00
N VAL A 159 3.51 -7.58 16.89
CA VAL A 159 2.73 -7.22 18.09
C VAL A 159 3.15 -8.12 19.25
N GLU A 160 2.83 -7.72 20.47
CA GLU A 160 3.04 -8.60 21.63
C GLU A 160 2.26 -9.91 21.44
N GLY A 161 2.87 -11.03 21.83
CA GLY A 161 2.32 -12.38 21.64
C GLY A 161 2.36 -12.90 20.20
N GLU A 162 2.85 -12.11 19.23
CA GLU A 162 3.08 -12.59 17.86
C GLU A 162 4.17 -13.67 17.84
N PHE A 163 3.97 -14.68 17.01
CA PHE A 163 4.91 -15.77 16.86
C PHE A 163 5.03 -16.22 15.42
N LEU A 164 6.25 -16.58 15.02
CA LEU A 164 6.47 -17.08 13.67
C LEU A 164 5.96 -18.53 13.55
N HIS A 165 4.95 -18.74 12.70
CA HIS A 165 4.53 -20.08 12.29
C HIS A 165 5.14 -20.45 10.93
N ILE A 166 5.82 -21.60 10.87
CA ILE A 166 6.54 -22.06 9.68
C ILE A 166 5.84 -23.29 9.11
N GLU A 167 5.16 -23.12 7.98
CA GLU A 167 4.56 -24.23 7.24
C GLU A 167 5.64 -25.13 6.60
N GLU A 168 5.35 -26.43 6.47
CA GLU A 168 6.28 -27.39 5.86
C GLU A 168 6.64 -27.01 4.41
N THR A 169 5.67 -26.45 3.66
CA THR A 169 5.90 -25.94 2.30
C THR A 169 6.92 -24.81 2.31
N PHE A 170 6.78 -23.87 3.22
CA PHE A 170 7.70 -22.74 3.36
C PHE A 170 9.09 -23.19 3.81
N TRP A 171 9.18 -24.17 4.71
CA TRP A 171 10.44 -24.81 5.10
C TRP A 171 11.16 -25.43 3.89
N LYS A 172 10.47 -26.24 3.09
CA LYS A 172 11.05 -26.89 1.89
C LYS A 172 11.52 -25.86 0.86
N ILE A 173 10.72 -24.83 0.60
CA ILE A 173 11.07 -23.76 -0.34
C ILE A 173 12.28 -22.95 0.17
N SER A 174 12.34 -22.66 1.47
CA SER A 174 13.48 -21.95 2.08
C SER A 174 14.78 -22.75 2.00
N ARG A 175 14.71 -24.07 2.15
CA ARG A 175 15.87 -24.97 1.96
C ARG A 175 16.35 -24.99 0.51
N GLN A 176 15.43 -24.98 -0.46
CA GLN A 176 15.78 -24.86 -1.88
C GLN A 176 16.43 -23.50 -2.16
N GLU A 177 15.88 -22.44 -1.57
CA GLU A 177 16.36 -21.08 -1.75
C GLU A 177 17.82 -20.94 -1.28
N ILE A 178 18.15 -21.38 -0.06
CA ILE A 178 19.54 -21.32 0.41
C ILE A 178 20.48 -22.20 -0.43
N GLY A 179 20.00 -23.34 -0.95
CA GLY A 179 20.77 -24.19 -1.85
C GLY A 179 21.17 -23.49 -3.17
N LEU A 180 20.36 -22.52 -3.65
CA LEU A 180 20.73 -21.70 -4.81
C LEU A 180 21.89 -20.77 -4.49
N PHE A 181 21.88 -20.15 -3.30
CA PHE A 181 22.97 -19.28 -2.86
C PHE A 181 24.28 -20.08 -2.71
N GLU A 182 24.21 -21.26 -2.10
CA GLU A 182 25.38 -22.14 -1.96
C GLU A 182 25.93 -22.60 -3.32
N LYS A 183 25.04 -22.92 -4.27
CA LYS A 183 25.43 -23.27 -5.63
C LYS A 183 26.12 -22.10 -6.32
N ALA A 184 25.57 -20.89 -6.24
CA ALA A 184 26.15 -19.70 -6.83
C ALA A 184 27.56 -19.42 -6.27
N LYS A 185 27.73 -19.53 -4.94
CA LYS A 185 29.03 -19.38 -4.28
C LYS A 185 30.03 -20.44 -4.78
N ARG A 186 29.63 -21.72 -4.84
CA ARG A 186 30.48 -22.80 -5.33
C ARG A 186 30.94 -22.60 -6.78
N ILE A 187 30.05 -22.14 -7.66
CA ILE A 187 30.38 -21.85 -9.06
C ILE A 187 31.45 -20.77 -9.13
N ARG A 188 31.25 -19.67 -8.40
CA ARG A 188 32.22 -18.57 -8.31
C ARG A 188 33.57 -19.04 -7.78
N ASP A 189 33.58 -19.74 -6.64
CA ASP A 189 34.82 -20.20 -5.99
C ASP A 189 35.59 -21.18 -6.89
N ASN A 190 34.89 -22.01 -7.67
CA ASN A 190 35.52 -22.88 -8.67
C ASN A 190 36.09 -22.09 -9.85
N ALA A 191 35.41 -21.04 -10.32
CA ALA A 191 35.92 -20.18 -11.38
C ALA A 191 37.19 -19.42 -10.95
N MET A 192 37.22 -18.89 -9.72
CA MET A 192 38.43 -18.27 -9.14
C MET A 192 39.61 -19.25 -9.10
N LYS A 193 39.38 -20.50 -8.70
CA LYS A 193 40.42 -21.54 -8.68
C LYS A 193 40.98 -21.87 -10.06
N LEU A 194 40.22 -21.64 -11.12
CA LEU A 194 40.60 -21.90 -12.50
C LEU A 194 41.34 -20.72 -13.16
N GLY A 195 41.68 -19.66 -12.40
CA GLY A 195 42.48 -18.53 -12.90
C GLY A 195 41.69 -17.49 -13.70
N TYR A 196 40.37 -17.42 -13.52
CA TYR A 196 39.59 -16.28 -14.01
C TYR A 196 39.84 -15.07 -13.07
N ASP A 197 40.90 -14.30 -13.36
CA ASP A 197 41.44 -13.22 -12.51
C ASP A 197 40.49 -12.02 -12.29
N ASP A 198 39.43 -11.89 -13.10
CA ASP A 198 38.48 -10.77 -13.02
C ASP A 198 37.36 -10.92 -11.97
N ILE A 199 37.36 -11.99 -11.16
CA ILE A 199 36.31 -12.22 -10.16
C ILE A 199 36.78 -11.69 -8.80
N HIS A 200 36.74 -10.37 -8.59
CA HIS A 200 36.99 -9.80 -7.26
C HIS A 200 35.82 -10.06 -6.30
N THR A 201 36.12 -10.18 -5.00
CA THR A 201 35.09 -10.14 -3.95
C THR A 201 34.67 -8.69 -3.75
N ASP A 202 33.44 -8.34 -4.15
CA ASP A 202 32.94 -6.95 -4.10
C ASP A 202 32.73 -6.39 -2.68
N LEU A 203 33.03 -7.15 -1.62
CA LEU A 203 32.82 -6.74 -0.23
C LEU A 203 33.92 -5.78 0.23
N VAL A 204 33.66 -4.47 0.15
CA VAL A 204 34.56 -3.44 0.67
C VAL A 204 34.28 -3.22 2.15
N PRO A 205 35.22 -3.47 3.08
CA PRO A 205 35.00 -3.19 4.50
C PRO A 205 34.83 -1.70 4.76
N LEU A 206 33.87 -1.35 5.62
CA LEU A 206 33.61 0.03 6.05
C LEU A 206 33.95 0.29 7.52
N GLU A 207 34.25 -0.77 8.27
CA GLU A 207 34.56 -0.74 9.69
C GLU A 207 35.92 -1.41 9.90
N GLU A 208 36.85 -0.71 10.57
CA GLU A 208 38.23 -1.18 10.78
C GLU A 208 38.29 -2.22 11.91
N ASP A 209 37.52 -2.02 12.99
CA ASP A 209 37.54 -2.85 14.20
C ASP A 209 36.24 -3.68 14.38
N VAL A 210 35.89 -4.46 13.36
CA VAL A 210 34.68 -5.32 13.34
C VAL A 210 34.59 -6.26 14.56
N ASP A 211 35.73 -6.75 15.05
CA ASP A 211 35.77 -7.67 16.19
C ASP A 211 35.39 -6.99 17.51
N ILE A 212 35.93 -5.78 17.75
CA ILE A 212 35.62 -4.99 18.93
C ILE A 212 34.14 -4.67 18.93
N LEU A 213 33.61 -4.25 17.78
CA LEU A 213 32.19 -3.99 17.61
C LEU A 213 31.33 -5.21 17.94
N TYR A 214 31.63 -6.38 17.37
CA TYR A 214 30.87 -7.61 17.63
C TYR A 214 30.90 -7.96 19.11
N TRP A 215 32.06 -7.84 19.75
CA TRP A 215 32.20 -8.07 21.17
C TRP A 215 31.43 -7.04 22.01
N GLU A 216 31.45 -5.75 21.66
CA GLU A 216 30.70 -4.72 22.38
C GLU A 216 29.18 -4.91 22.28
N LYS A 217 28.70 -5.18 21.06
CA LYS A 217 27.26 -5.31 20.81
C LYS A 217 26.72 -6.64 21.32
N PHE A 218 27.43 -7.74 21.09
CA PHE A 218 26.89 -9.06 21.39
C PHE A 218 27.35 -9.59 22.74
N GLU A 219 28.56 -9.30 23.21
CA GLU A 219 29.06 -9.85 24.48
C GLU A 219 28.85 -8.90 25.66
N LYS A 220 29.21 -7.62 25.51
CA LYS A 220 28.90 -6.59 26.53
C LYS A 220 27.44 -6.15 26.55
N LEU A 221 26.63 -6.62 25.59
CA LEU A 221 25.21 -6.30 25.45
C LEU A 221 24.92 -4.79 25.47
N LYS A 222 25.82 -3.96 24.91
CA LYS A 222 25.55 -2.53 24.67
C LYS A 222 24.62 -2.36 23.46
N LEU A 223 23.44 -2.97 23.56
CA LEU A 223 22.41 -2.94 22.55
C LEU A 223 21.89 -1.51 22.43
N SER A 224 21.75 -1.02 21.19
CA SER A 224 21.10 0.27 20.97
C SER A 224 19.64 0.12 21.39
N GLN A 225 19.17 0.98 22.30
CA GLN A 225 17.74 1.11 22.49
C GLN A 225 17.19 1.80 21.24
N PRO A 226 16.16 1.22 20.59
CA PRO A 226 15.57 1.84 19.42
C PRO A 226 15.01 3.20 19.81
N GLU A 227 15.53 4.27 19.21
CA GLU A 227 14.88 5.57 19.32
C GLU A 227 13.67 5.54 18.39
N THR A 228 12.48 5.58 18.98
CA THR A 228 11.28 5.74 18.18
C THR A 228 11.37 7.13 17.56
N ARG A 229 11.82 7.23 16.31
CA ARG A 229 11.78 8.50 15.58
C ARG A 229 10.33 8.99 15.65
N GLN A 230 10.09 10.03 16.44
CA GLN A 230 8.87 10.80 16.34
C GLN A 230 8.83 11.29 14.90
N LYS A 231 7.87 10.80 14.12
CA LYS A 231 7.70 11.25 12.75
C LYS A 231 7.45 12.75 12.80
N GLU A 232 8.36 13.51 12.19
CA GLU A 232 7.91 14.66 11.40
C GLU A 232 6.76 14.15 10.54
N THR A 233 5.62 14.79 10.71
CA THR A 233 4.39 14.45 10.02
C THR A 233 4.71 14.53 8.53
N GLU A 234 4.99 13.39 7.89
CA GLU A 234 5.06 13.31 6.42
C GLU A 234 3.81 14.00 5.94
N GLU A 235 4.03 15.09 5.20
CA GLU A 235 3.05 16.10 4.92
C GLU A 235 1.72 15.44 4.60
N ASN A 236 0.73 15.66 5.48
CA ASN A 236 -0.66 15.48 5.13
C ASN A 236 -0.79 15.98 3.70
N PHE A 237 -1.19 15.13 2.76
CA PHE A 237 -1.45 15.51 1.36
C PHE A 237 -2.51 16.61 1.36
N LYS A 238 -2.13 17.84 1.69
CA LYS A 238 -2.94 19.04 1.64
C LYS A 238 -2.86 19.50 0.20
N ILE A 239 -3.48 18.72 -0.66
CA ILE A 239 -3.82 19.23 -1.98
C ILE A 239 -4.78 20.39 -1.69
N LYS A 240 -4.36 21.62 -2.01
CA LYS A 240 -5.18 22.80 -1.79
C LYS A 240 -6.22 22.85 -2.89
N TYR A 241 -7.50 22.79 -2.53
CA TYR A 241 -8.58 22.93 -3.50
C TYR A 241 -8.51 24.32 -4.13
N LYS A 242 -8.47 24.37 -5.46
CA LYS A 242 -8.50 25.60 -6.24
C LYS A 242 -9.50 25.44 -7.38
N LYS A 243 -10.52 26.29 -7.38
CA LYS A 243 -11.34 26.49 -8.57
C LYS A 243 -10.50 27.17 -9.65
N LEU A 244 -10.59 26.66 -10.87
CA LEU A 244 -9.91 27.23 -12.02
C LEU A 244 -10.70 28.39 -12.63
N LEU A 245 -12.02 28.39 -12.38
CA LEU A 245 -12.95 29.47 -12.64
C LEU A 245 -13.53 29.97 -11.31
N ASP A 246 -13.01 31.08 -10.80
CA ASP A 246 -13.48 31.75 -9.58
C ASP A 246 -13.49 33.28 -9.78
N LEU A 247 -14.35 33.72 -10.70
CA LEU A 247 -14.58 35.15 -10.93
C LEU A 247 -15.60 35.66 -9.92
N LYS A 248 -15.46 36.91 -9.48
CA LYS A 248 -16.43 37.58 -8.60
C LYS A 248 -17.76 37.76 -9.31
N ASN A 249 -17.74 38.05 -10.62
CA ASN A 249 -18.95 38.12 -11.43
C ASN A 249 -19.43 36.72 -11.87
N LYS A 250 -20.64 36.34 -11.43
CA LYS A 250 -21.27 35.05 -11.76
C LYS A 250 -21.69 34.94 -13.23
N GLU A 251 -21.99 36.06 -13.88
CA GLU A 251 -22.37 36.08 -15.30
C GLU A 251 -21.15 35.80 -16.17
N ASP A 252 -20.02 36.47 -15.91
CA ASP A 252 -18.75 36.22 -16.59
C ASP A 252 -18.30 34.76 -16.44
N SER A 253 -18.47 34.19 -15.23
CA SER A 253 -18.19 32.76 -14.98
C SER A 253 -19.05 31.85 -15.86
N SER A 254 -20.31 32.20 -16.08
CA SER A 254 -21.23 31.44 -16.93
C SER A 254 -20.87 31.56 -18.41
N VAL A 255 -20.44 32.75 -18.83
CA VAL A 255 -19.93 33.01 -20.19
C VAL A 255 -18.72 32.12 -20.50
N ILE A 256 -17.74 32.10 -19.61
CA ILE A 256 -16.53 31.30 -19.80
C ILE A 256 -16.84 29.81 -19.78
N ALA A 257 -17.70 29.36 -18.85
CA ALA A 257 -18.16 27.98 -18.84
C ALA A 257 -18.85 27.61 -20.16
N SER A 258 -19.66 28.51 -20.74
CA SER A 258 -20.27 28.29 -22.05
C SER A 258 -19.23 28.14 -23.16
N ILE A 259 -18.20 28.98 -23.19
CA ILE A 259 -17.10 28.89 -24.17
C ILE A 259 -16.42 27.52 -24.08
N LEU A 260 -16.06 27.09 -22.86
CA LEU A 260 -15.40 25.81 -22.63
C LEU A 260 -16.27 24.62 -23.04
N GLU A 261 -17.57 24.66 -22.72
CA GLU A 261 -18.50 23.60 -23.10
C GLU A 261 -18.76 23.57 -24.60
N THR A 262 -18.76 24.71 -25.29
CA THR A 262 -18.85 24.74 -26.76
C THR A 262 -17.61 24.12 -27.41
N ILE A 263 -16.41 24.49 -26.96
CA ILE A 263 -15.15 23.87 -27.44
C ILE A 263 -15.19 22.36 -27.18
N SER A 264 -15.57 21.97 -25.98
CA SER A 264 -15.69 20.58 -25.59
C SER A 264 -16.69 19.80 -26.45
N GLN A 265 -17.86 20.38 -26.74
CA GLN A 265 -18.90 19.71 -27.55
C GLN A 265 -18.45 19.48 -28.99
N THR A 266 -17.62 20.37 -29.55
CA THR A 266 -17.06 20.18 -30.90
C THR A 266 -16.07 19.03 -30.95
N ILE A 267 -15.34 18.78 -29.86
CA ILE A 267 -14.29 17.75 -29.81
C ILE A 267 -14.86 16.36 -29.47
N GLU A 268 -15.89 16.29 -28.63
CA GLU A 268 -16.50 15.06 -28.10
C GLU A 268 -16.89 13.96 -29.12
N PRO A 269 -17.36 14.28 -30.34
CA PRO A 269 -17.71 13.25 -31.32
C PRO A 269 -16.51 12.42 -31.77
N HIS A 270 -15.30 12.97 -31.67
CA HIS A 270 -14.07 12.35 -32.19
C HIS A 270 -13.12 11.92 -31.07
N PHE A 271 -13.14 12.60 -29.93
CA PHE A 271 -12.28 12.29 -28.79
C PHE A 271 -13.08 12.29 -27.48
N PRO A 272 -12.76 11.42 -26.52
CA PRO A 272 -13.28 11.57 -25.17
C PRO A 272 -12.69 12.86 -24.55
N VAL A 273 -13.53 13.75 -24.01
CA VAL A 273 -13.11 15.06 -23.49
C VAL A 273 -13.33 15.17 -21.98
N ARG A 274 -12.38 15.80 -21.30
CA ARG A 274 -12.45 16.19 -19.88
C ARG A 274 -12.20 17.69 -19.75
N VAL A 275 -13.18 18.43 -19.25
CA VAL A 275 -13.04 19.86 -18.91
C VAL A 275 -12.78 19.97 -17.40
N ALA A 276 -11.67 20.58 -17.01
CA ALA A 276 -11.32 20.79 -15.61
C ALA A 276 -11.88 22.12 -15.12
N TYR A 277 -12.83 22.11 -14.18
CA TYR A 277 -13.32 23.31 -13.50
C TYR A 277 -12.55 23.60 -12.21
N THR A 278 -11.86 22.59 -11.71
CA THR A 278 -11.06 22.61 -10.49
C THR A 278 -9.72 21.93 -10.73
N ASN A 279 -8.71 22.29 -9.94
CA ASN A 279 -7.38 21.69 -10.06
C ASN A 279 -7.36 20.16 -9.81
N TYR A 280 -8.40 19.58 -9.20
CA TYR A 280 -8.50 18.14 -8.97
C TYR A 280 -8.97 17.34 -10.18
N GLU A 281 -9.52 18.02 -11.18
CA GLU A 281 -10.01 17.40 -12.42
C GLU A 281 -8.92 17.34 -13.51
N ILE A 282 -7.78 17.99 -13.29
CA ILE A 282 -6.59 17.91 -14.14
C ILE A 282 -5.97 16.53 -13.98
N VAL A 283 -6.35 15.62 -14.89
CA VAL A 283 -5.81 14.26 -14.95
C VAL A 283 -5.34 14.02 -16.37
N HIS A 284 -4.04 13.79 -16.52
CA HIS A 284 -3.43 13.45 -17.80
C HIS A 284 -3.69 11.97 -18.12
N ASP A 285 -4.72 11.70 -18.93
CA ASP A 285 -5.10 10.36 -19.42
C ASP A 285 -5.22 10.36 -20.97
N ARG A 286 -5.81 9.31 -21.55
CA ARG A 286 -6.04 9.23 -23.01
C ARG A 286 -7.15 10.15 -23.52
N LYS A 287 -7.73 11.02 -22.69
CA LYS A 287 -8.76 11.97 -23.09
C LYS A 287 -8.10 13.27 -23.57
N VAL A 288 -8.88 14.10 -24.25
CA VAL A 288 -8.52 15.51 -24.47
C VAL A 288 -8.86 16.26 -23.19
N LEU A 289 -7.85 16.81 -22.52
CA LEU A 289 -7.98 17.57 -21.29
C LEU A 289 -8.03 19.06 -21.61
N ILE A 290 -9.07 19.74 -21.15
CA ILE A 290 -9.26 21.20 -21.29
C ILE A 290 -9.11 21.84 -19.90
N VAL A 291 -8.08 22.66 -19.71
CA VAL A 291 -7.77 23.34 -18.45
C VAL A 291 -7.88 24.86 -18.65
N PRO A 292 -8.91 25.50 -18.10
CA PRO A 292 -9.03 26.95 -18.12
C PRO A 292 -8.25 27.59 -16.97
N VAL A 293 -7.81 28.82 -17.16
CA VAL A 293 -7.40 29.77 -16.13
C VAL A 293 -7.99 31.12 -16.51
N ALA A 294 -8.94 31.60 -15.72
CA ALA A 294 -9.55 32.91 -15.92
C ALA A 294 -9.10 33.90 -14.83
N ARG A 295 -8.85 35.15 -15.22
CA ARG A 295 -8.52 36.24 -14.30
C ARG A 295 -9.34 37.48 -14.65
N GLU A 296 -9.99 38.07 -13.65
CA GLU A 296 -10.65 39.37 -13.80
C GLU A 296 -9.60 40.47 -13.93
N ILE A 297 -9.80 41.35 -14.90
CA ILE A 297 -9.04 42.59 -15.11
C ILE A 297 -10.06 43.74 -15.12
N VAL A 298 -9.61 44.97 -14.87
CA VAL A 298 -10.44 46.17 -14.66
C VAL A 298 -11.67 46.25 -15.60
N ASP A 299 -11.52 45.96 -16.90
CA ASP A 299 -12.62 46.02 -17.89
C ASP A 299 -12.87 44.71 -18.68
N GLY A 300 -12.58 43.56 -18.10
CA GLY A 300 -12.81 42.28 -18.79
C GLY A 300 -12.26 41.05 -18.08
N VAL A 301 -12.11 39.96 -18.83
CA VAL A 301 -11.51 38.71 -18.37
C VAL A 301 -10.40 38.30 -19.31
N GLU A 302 -9.22 38.02 -18.76
CA GLU A 302 -8.17 37.27 -19.46
C GLU A 302 -8.42 35.77 -19.24
N LEU A 303 -8.70 35.05 -20.34
CA LEU A 303 -8.94 33.62 -20.37
C LEU A 303 -7.77 32.91 -21.05
N LYS A 304 -7.14 32.00 -20.31
CA LYS A 304 -6.14 31.06 -20.83
C LYS A 304 -6.73 29.67 -20.82
N ILE A 305 -6.67 28.95 -21.93
CA ILE A 305 -7.14 27.57 -22.04
C ILE A 305 -6.00 26.72 -22.54
N GLU A 306 -5.61 25.73 -21.75
CA GLU A 306 -4.71 24.67 -22.18
C GLU A 306 -5.55 23.47 -22.62
N ILE A 307 -5.39 23.01 -23.85
CA ILE A 307 -5.97 21.77 -24.35
C ILE A 307 -4.82 20.79 -24.59
N SER A 308 -4.82 19.64 -23.91
CA SER A 308 -3.77 18.64 -24.04
C SER A 308 -4.31 17.25 -24.38
N HIS A 309 -3.54 16.49 -25.16
CA HIS A 309 -3.88 15.11 -25.52
C HIS A 309 -2.62 14.22 -25.57
N ILE A 310 -2.71 13.04 -24.95
CA ILE A 310 -1.58 12.11 -24.76
C ILE A 310 -1.59 11.03 -25.85
N LYS A 311 -0.42 10.74 -26.44
CA LYS A 311 -0.20 9.71 -27.48
C LYS A 311 -0.96 9.97 -28.79
N THR A 312 -0.90 11.20 -29.29
CA THR A 312 -1.50 11.54 -30.58
C THR A 312 -0.75 10.95 -31.76
N LYS A 313 -1.48 10.35 -32.69
CA LYS A 313 -0.98 10.19 -34.07
C LYS A 313 -1.02 11.53 -34.80
N PRO A 314 -0.15 11.76 -35.82
CA PRO A 314 -0.19 12.99 -36.61
C PRO A 314 -1.57 13.31 -37.26
N SER A 315 -2.36 12.28 -37.57
CA SER A 315 -3.73 12.44 -38.09
C SER A 315 -4.71 12.95 -37.02
N GLU A 316 -4.55 12.49 -35.77
CA GLU A 316 -5.38 12.92 -34.64
C GLU A 316 -5.02 14.34 -34.19
N GLU A 317 -3.72 14.70 -34.27
CA GLU A 317 -3.22 16.06 -34.05
C GLU A 317 -3.88 17.09 -34.98
N LYS A 318 -3.88 16.80 -36.28
CA LYS A 318 -4.51 17.67 -37.28
C LYS A 318 -6.01 17.79 -37.02
N LEU A 319 -6.69 16.66 -36.81
CA LEU A 319 -8.12 16.65 -36.52
C LEU A 319 -8.47 17.46 -35.26
N LEU A 320 -7.72 17.29 -34.16
CA LEU A 320 -7.97 18.02 -32.93
C LEU A 320 -7.78 19.54 -33.12
N THR A 321 -6.73 19.93 -33.84
CA THR A 321 -6.46 21.35 -34.16
C THR A 321 -7.60 21.94 -35.00
N GLU A 322 -8.03 21.23 -36.05
CA GLU A 322 -9.15 21.64 -36.91
C GLU A 322 -10.46 21.76 -36.12
N LEU A 323 -10.75 20.83 -35.20
CA LEU A 323 -11.94 20.88 -34.35
C LEU A 323 -11.92 22.08 -33.40
N VAL A 324 -10.76 22.40 -32.80
CA VAL A 324 -10.60 23.58 -31.94
C VAL A 324 -10.78 24.87 -32.74
N GLU A 325 -10.15 24.98 -33.91
CA GLU A 325 -10.34 26.12 -34.81
C GLU A 325 -11.80 26.27 -35.26
N ASN A 326 -12.47 25.17 -35.57
CA ASN A 326 -13.88 25.17 -35.95
C ASN A 326 -14.79 25.58 -34.80
N ALA A 327 -14.48 25.20 -33.56
CA ALA A 327 -15.18 25.68 -32.37
C ALA A 327 -15.06 27.21 -32.25
N PHE A 328 -13.86 27.77 -32.45
CA PHE A 328 -13.66 29.22 -32.44
C PHE A 328 -14.34 29.93 -33.61
N LYS A 329 -14.27 29.38 -34.83
CA LYS A 329 -15.00 29.92 -35.97
C LYS A 329 -16.51 29.97 -35.69
N THR A 330 -17.05 28.92 -35.08
CA THR A 330 -18.45 28.86 -34.63
C THR A 330 -18.76 29.94 -33.59
N LEU A 331 -17.94 30.06 -32.54
CA LEU A 331 -18.10 31.07 -31.48
C LEU A 331 -18.03 32.51 -32.06
N VAL A 332 -17.03 32.80 -32.89
CA VAL A 332 -16.82 34.14 -33.47
C VAL A 332 -17.89 34.49 -34.50
N LYS A 333 -18.26 33.55 -35.39
CA LYS A 333 -19.24 33.78 -36.47
C LYS A 333 -20.66 33.86 -35.93
N ASN A 334 -21.07 32.90 -35.10
CA ASN A 334 -22.45 32.81 -34.65
C ASN A 334 -22.75 33.75 -33.48
N ILE A 335 -21.76 34.11 -32.67
CA ILE A 335 -21.99 34.88 -31.43
C ILE A 335 -21.49 36.33 -31.55
N LEU A 336 -20.30 36.56 -32.10
CA LEU A 336 -19.66 37.89 -32.09
C LEU A 336 -19.82 38.71 -33.39
N LYS A 337 -20.48 38.15 -34.43
CA LYS A 337 -20.72 38.81 -35.74
C LYS A 337 -19.49 39.56 -36.29
N HIS A 338 -18.30 38.96 -36.15
CA HIS A 338 -17.00 39.51 -36.59
C HIS A 338 -16.53 40.81 -35.93
N LYS A 339 -17.09 41.24 -34.79
CA LYS A 339 -16.80 42.56 -34.21
C LYS A 339 -15.59 42.67 -33.26
N THR A 340 -14.90 41.59 -32.87
CA THR A 340 -13.88 41.67 -31.80
C THR A 340 -12.62 40.80 -31.98
N PHE A 341 -11.60 41.11 -31.15
CA PHE A 341 -10.27 40.49 -31.13
C PHE A 341 -10.34 38.95 -31.11
N ARG A 342 -9.64 38.34 -32.08
CA ARG A 342 -9.58 36.88 -32.23
C ARG A 342 -8.73 36.27 -31.11
N PRO A 343 -9.11 35.10 -30.58
CA PRO A 343 -8.24 34.37 -29.67
C PRO A 343 -6.92 34.03 -30.36
N TYR A 344 -5.81 34.15 -29.61
CA TYR A 344 -4.51 33.69 -30.05
C TYR A 344 -4.35 32.22 -29.68
N VAL A 345 -3.96 31.38 -30.65
CA VAL A 345 -3.75 29.95 -30.46
C VAL A 345 -2.29 29.62 -30.74
N GLU A 346 -1.61 29.05 -29.74
CA GLU A 346 -0.24 28.57 -29.84
C GLU A 346 -0.23 27.04 -29.74
N ILE A 347 0.47 26.38 -30.65
CA ILE A 347 0.60 24.93 -30.70
C ILE A 347 2.00 24.55 -30.24
N VAL A 348 2.08 23.82 -29.13
CA VAL A 348 3.35 23.31 -28.59
C VAL A 348 3.33 21.79 -28.62
N LYS A 349 4.39 21.21 -29.19
CA LYS A 349 4.55 19.76 -29.26
C LYS A 349 5.67 19.30 -28.34
N GLU A 350 5.32 18.43 -27.40
CA GLU A 350 6.29 17.67 -26.61
C GLU A 350 6.25 16.20 -27.03
N LYS A 351 7.35 15.47 -26.83
CA LYS A 351 7.65 14.15 -27.43
C LYS A 351 6.45 13.19 -27.59
N ASP A 352 5.53 13.12 -26.61
CA ASP A 352 4.35 12.25 -26.62
C ASP A 352 3.01 12.97 -26.36
N ARG A 353 2.99 14.31 -26.46
CA ARG A 353 1.84 15.15 -26.09
C ARG A 353 1.68 16.36 -27.00
N LEU A 354 0.45 16.59 -27.42
CA LEU A 354 0.06 17.85 -28.05
C LEU A 354 -0.48 18.80 -26.98
N PHE A 355 -0.04 20.05 -27.02
CA PHE A 355 -0.62 21.16 -26.25
C PHE A 355 -1.09 22.25 -27.20
N LEU A 356 -2.33 22.71 -27.00
CA LEU A 356 -2.89 23.89 -27.64
C LEU A 356 -3.16 24.92 -26.53
N TYR A 357 -2.45 26.03 -26.58
CA TYR A 357 -2.66 27.15 -25.65
C TYR A 357 -3.48 28.22 -26.35
N ILE A 358 -4.65 28.51 -25.79
CA ILE A 358 -5.49 29.60 -26.24
C ILE A 358 -5.38 30.73 -25.23
N ASN A 359 -5.01 31.92 -25.69
CA ASN A 359 -5.06 33.15 -24.91
C ASN A 359 -6.13 34.06 -25.51
N TRP A 360 -7.09 34.48 -24.69
CA TRP A 360 -8.20 35.32 -25.13
C TRP A 360 -8.54 36.38 -24.09
N PHE A 361 -8.49 37.65 -24.50
CA PHE A 361 -9.03 38.75 -23.72
C PHE A 361 -10.48 39.00 -24.15
N LEU A 362 -11.39 38.92 -23.18
CA LEU A 362 -12.81 39.18 -23.35
C LEU A 362 -13.13 40.50 -22.66
N ASP A 363 -13.34 41.56 -23.42
CA ASP A 363 -13.79 42.85 -22.89
C ASP A 363 -15.25 42.79 -22.37
N ARG A 364 -15.66 43.82 -21.63
CA ARG A 364 -16.99 43.89 -21.02
C ARG A 364 -18.13 43.84 -22.04
N GLU A 365 -17.98 44.45 -23.21
CA GLU A 365 -19.01 44.45 -24.26
C GLU A 365 -19.25 43.03 -24.79
N VAL A 366 -18.17 42.29 -25.04
CA VAL A 366 -18.19 40.90 -25.48
C VAL A 366 -18.80 39.99 -24.41
N LEU A 367 -18.43 40.18 -23.15
CA LEU A 367 -18.98 39.39 -22.03
C LEU A 367 -20.49 39.58 -21.91
N ASN A 368 -20.99 40.82 -22.01
CA ASN A 368 -22.42 41.12 -21.96
C ASN A 368 -23.18 40.50 -23.14
N LEU A 369 -22.66 40.66 -24.36
CA LEU A 369 -23.26 40.08 -25.58
C LEU A 369 -23.31 38.55 -25.51
N LEU A 370 -22.28 37.91 -24.98
CA LEU A 370 -22.26 36.47 -24.75
C LEU A 370 -23.28 36.07 -23.68
N SER A 371 -23.33 36.80 -22.56
CA SER A 371 -24.26 36.53 -21.46
C SER A 371 -25.73 36.47 -21.91
N GLU A 372 -26.16 37.42 -22.76
CA GLU A 372 -27.52 37.47 -23.31
C GLU A 372 -27.85 36.29 -24.23
N ARG A 373 -26.86 35.76 -24.95
CA ARG A 373 -27.05 34.71 -25.96
C ARG A 373 -26.86 33.29 -25.43
N ILE A 374 -26.37 33.13 -24.20
CA ILE A 374 -26.17 31.81 -23.61
C ILE A 374 -27.52 31.13 -23.38
N ASN A 375 -27.69 29.95 -23.98
CA ASN A 375 -28.77 29.06 -23.60
C ASN A 375 -28.46 28.45 -22.21
N LYS A 376 -28.99 29.10 -21.16
CA LYS A 376 -28.77 28.69 -19.76
C LYS A 376 -29.25 27.27 -19.48
N LYS A 377 -30.33 26.79 -20.11
CA LYS A 377 -30.83 25.41 -19.94
C LYS A 377 -29.84 24.39 -20.50
N TRP A 378 -29.31 24.64 -21.70
CA TRP A 378 -28.28 23.79 -22.31
C TRP A 378 -27.01 23.77 -21.47
N LEU A 379 -26.51 24.95 -21.06
CA LEU A 379 -25.30 25.06 -20.25
C LEU A 379 -25.46 24.32 -18.90
N LEU A 380 -26.62 24.46 -18.24
CA LEU A 380 -26.90 23.74 -17.00
C LEU A 380 -26.91 22.22 -17.22
N ALA A 381 -27.51 21.72 -18.30
CA ALA A 381 -27.52 20.29 -18.61
C ALA A 381 -26.09 19.75 -18.86
N ARG A 382 -25.26 20.51 -19.59
CA ARG A 382 -23.84 20.21 -19.80
C ARG A 382 -23.06 20.17 -18.49
N LEU A 383 -23.16 21.23 -17.68
CA LEU A 383 -22.48 21.32 -16.39
C LEU A 383 -22.93 20.24 -15.41
N PHE A 384 -24.22 19.86 -15.43
CA PHE A 384 -24.74 18.76 -14.63
C PHE A 384 -24.12 17.42 -15.05
N TYR A 385 -24.06 17.16 -16.36
CA TYR A 385 -23.38 15.98 -16.90
C TYR A 385 -21.89 15.93 -16.49
N ARG A 386 -21.20 17.07 -16.52
CA ARG A 386 -19.79 17.19 -16.09
C ARG A 386 -19.59 17.00 -14.59
N LYS A 387 -20.53 17.48 -13.77
CA LYS A 387 -20.51 17.33 -12.31
C LYS A 387 -20.85 15.93 -11.82
N LYS A 388 -21.09 14.95 -12.70
CA LYS A 388 -21.39 13.56 -12.31
C LYS A 388 -20.33 12.94 -11.39
N ALA A 389 -19.04 13.22 -11.62
CA ALA A 389 -17.96 12.76 -10.74
C ALA A 389 -18.02 13.41 -9.34
N VAL A 390 -18.31 14.72 -9.28
CA VAL A 390 -18.50 15.44 -8.00
C VAL A 390 -19.75 14.94 -7.26
N SER A 391 -20.82 14.66 -8.00
CA SER A 391 -22.06 14.07 -7.47
C SER A 391 -21.79 12.68 -6.89
N ARG A 392 -21.15 11.79 -7.66
CA ARG A 392 -20.74 10.45 -7.21
C ARG A 392 -19.82 10.49 -5.99
N ARG A 393 -18.92 11.46 -5.93
CA ARG A 393 -18.05 11.70 -4.76
C ARG A 393 -18.87 12.13 -3.54
N ASN A 394 -19.83 13.03 -3.70
CA ASN A 394 -20.70 13.45 -2.60
C ASN A 394 -21.63 12.30 -2.16
N GLU A 395 -22.08 11.49 -3.12
CA GLU A 395 -22.86 10.27 -2.90
C GLU A 395 -22.04 9.24 -2.14
N LEU A 396 -20.78 8.96 -2.51
CA LEU A 396 -19.87 8.10 -1.73
C LEU A 396 -19.80 8.55 -0.27
N ILE A 397 -19.66 9.85 -0.03
CA ILE A 397 -19.57 10.40 1.31
C ILE A 397 -20.87 10.23 2.08
N LYS A 398 -22.02 10.45 1.44
CA LYS A 398 -23.33 10.18 2.04
C LYS A 398 -23.49 8.69 2.36
N ASN A 399 -23.13 7.82 1.43
CA ASN A 399 -23.19 6.36 1.60
C ASN A 399 -22.31 5.88 2.76
N LEU A 400 -21.14 6.50 2.99
CA LEU A 400 -20.31 6.23 4.15
C LEU A 400 -20.94 6.74 5.46
N GLN A 401 -21.59 7.91 5.45
CA GLN A 401 -22.22 8.50 6.63
C GLN A 401 -23.45 7.70 7.10
N ASP A 402 -24.23 7.21 6.14
CA ASP A 402 -25.49 6.49 6.35
C ASP A 402 -25.30 4.96 6.21
N PHE A 403 -24.05 4.49 6.21
CA PHE A 403 -23.74 3.09 5.91
C PHE A 403 -24.42 2.14 6.91
N LYS A 404 -25.22 1.22 6.38
CA LYS A 404 -25.73 0.05 7.09
C LYS A 404 -25.23 -1.20 6.39
N PHE A 405 -24.76 -2.16 7.16
CA PHE A 405 -24.17 -3.35 6.59
C PHE A 405 -25.22 -4.20 5.85
N SER A 406 -24.97 -4.44 4.57
CA SER A 406 -25.58 -5.48 3.74
C SER A 406 -24.59 -5.81 2.63
N LEU A 407 -24.71 -6.98 2.01
CA LEU A 407 -23.84 -7.37 0.90
C LEU A 407 -23.94 -6.40 -0.29
N GLU A 408 -25.15 -5.92 -0.58
CA GLU A 408 -25.41 -4.94 -1.63
C GLU A 408 -24.73 -3.60 -1.34
N ASN A 409 -24.92 -3.07 -0.12
CA ASN A 409 -24.31 -1.79 0.28
C ASN A 409 -22.79 -1.87 0.30
N LEU A 410 -22.23 -2.99 0.77
CA LEU A 410 -20.79 -3.23 0.79
C LEU A 410 -20.21 -3.26 -0.63
N THR A 411 -20.86 -4.01 -1.53
CA THR A 411 -20.46 -4.14 -2.94
C THR A 411 -20.56 -2.80 -3.66
N TYR A 412 -21.66 -2.08 -3.45
CA TYR A 412 -21.87 -0.75 -4.02
C TYR A 412 -20.85 0.28 -3.49
N LEU A 413 -20.53 0.24 -2.20
CA LEU A 413 -19.54 1.12 -1.60
C LEU A 413 -18.15 0.88 -2.19
N PHE A 414 -17.69 -0.38 -2.24
CA PHE A 414 -16.36 -0.73 -2.74
C PHE A 414 -16.24 -0.46 -4.25
N SER A 415 -17.24 -0.83 -5.04
CA SER A 415 -17.26 -0.53 -6.49
C SER A 415 -17.27 0.98 -6.76
N THR A 416 -18.00 1.76 -5.96
CA THR A 416 -17.99 3.24 -6.06
C THR A 416 -16.61 3.81 -5.72
N MET A 417 -15.96 3.31 -4.66
CA MET A 417 -14.60 3.75 -4.31
C MET A 417 -13.58 3.37 -5.39
N GLU A 418 -13.62 2.15 -5.91
CA GLU A 418 -12.75 1.68 -6.99
C GLU A 418 -12.97 2.49 -8.27
N SER A 419 -14.22 2.74 -8.64
CA SER A 419 -14.59 3.52 -9.83
C SER A 419 -14.08 4.97 -9.73
N LEU A 420 -14.32 5.65 -8.60
CA LEU A 420 -13.86 7.01 -8.38
C LEU A 420 -12.33 7.10 -8.33
N TYR A 421 -11.67 6.14 -7.68
CA TYR A 421 -10.22 6.09 -7.62
C TYR A 421 -9.61 5.84 -9.01
N ALA A 422 -10.20 4.96 -9.82
CA ALA A 422 -9.76 4.70 -11.19
C ALA A 422 -10.00 5.91 -12.12
N GLU A 423 -11.09 6.66 -11.93
CA GLU A 423 -11.43 7.83 -12.73
C GLU A 423 -10.52 9.04 -12.45
N SER A 424 -10.23 9.30 -11.16
CA SER A 424 -9.29 10.31 -10.69
C SER A 424 -8.79 9.99 -9.27
N PRO A 425 -7.58 9.42 -9.13
CA PRO A 425 -6.98 9.18 -7.82
C PRO A 425 -6.82 10.48 -7.01
N VAL A 426 -6.52 11.59 -7.68
CA VAL A 426 -6.35 12.92 -7.05
C VAL A 426 -7.66 13.39 -6.42
N MET A 427 -8.78 13.26 -7.14
CA MET A 427 -10.10 13.63 -6.62
C MET A 427 -10.49 12.79 -5.41
N PHE A 428 -10.24 11.49 -5.44
CA PHE A 428 -10.50 10.61 -4.31
C PHE A 428 -9.63 10.99 -3.10
N LYS A 429 -8.33 11.19 -3.34
CA LYS A 429 -7.36 11.59 -2.30
C LYS A 429 -7.72 12.90 -1.62
N ALA A 430 -8.27 13.86 -2.35
CA ALA A 430 -8.70 15.14 -1.80
C ALA A 430 -9.82 15.04 -0.75
N VAL A 431 -10.60 13.95 -0.77
CA VAL A 431 -11.65 13.69 0.22
C VAL A 431 -11.16 12.80 1.36
N GLY A 432 -9.91 12.34 1.31
CA GLY A 432 -9.32 11.41 2.28
C GLY A 432 -9.54 11.81 3.74
N ASN A 433 -9.36 13.09 4.09
CA ASN A 433 -9.58 13.57 5.46
C ASN A 433 -11.05 13.47 5.89
N LYS A 434 -11.99 13.73 4.98
CA LYS A 434 -13.41 13.60 5.28
C LYS A 434 -13.80 12.13 5.40
N THR A 435 -13.28 11.27 4.52
CA THR A 435 -13.43 9.81 4.60
C THR A 435 -12.92 9.28 5.93
N LYS A 436 -11.69 9.66 6.33
CA LYS A 436 -11.08 9.31 7.62
C LYS A 436 -11.99 9.68 8.78
N LYS A 437 -12.45 10.93 8.83
CA LYS A 437 -13.33 11.45 9.88
C LYS A 437 -14.62 10.63 10.01
N ILE A 438 -15.25 10.31 8.88
CA ILE A 438 -16.48 9.49 8.87
C ILE A 438 -16.20 8.07 9.37
N LEU A 439 -15.11 7.44 8.92
CA LEU A 439 -14.74 6.10 9.35
C LEU A 439 -14.47 6.03 10.87
N GLU A 440 -13.87 7.09 11.45
CA GLU A 440 -13.65 7.23 12.88
C GLU A 440 -14.96 7.45 13.65
N GLU A 441 -15.74 8.47 13.28
CA GLU A 441 -16.99 8.84 13.97
C GLU A 441 -18.04 7.73 13.96
N LYS A 442 -18.08 6.93 12.89
CA LYS A 442 -19.05 5.84 12.72
C LYS A 442 -18.48 4.46 13.08
N ASN A 443 -17.23 4.39 13.56
CA ASN A 443 -16.54 3.13 13.85
C ASN A 443 -16.58 2.12 12.68
N LEU A 444 -16.34 2.61 11.46
CA LEU A 444 -16.45 1.85 10.20
C LEU A 444 -15.09 1.38 9.66
N TRP A 445 -14.01 1.49 10.44
CA TRP A 445 -12.67 1.05 10.00
C TRP A 445 -12.61 -0.42 9.61
N TYR A 446 -13.48 -1.26 10.17
CA TYR A 446 -13.60 -2.67 9.78
C TYR A 446 -13.85 -2.85 8.26
N LEU A 447 -14.49 -1.88 7.59
CA LEU A 447 -14.68 -1.92 6.13
C LEU A 447 -13.35 -1.97 5.37
N ILE A 448 -12.33 -1.28 5.87
CA ILE A 448 -10.98 -1.30 5.30
C ILE A 448 -10.33 -2.67 5.52
N GLY A 449 -10.60 -3.31 6.67
CA GLY A 449 -10.21 -4.69 6.94
C GLY A 449 -10.83 -5.67 5.95
N ILE A 450 -12.14 -5.59 5.73
CA ILE A 450 -12.86 -6.42 4.74
C ILE A 450 -12.26 -6.22 3.34
N TYR A 451 -12.06 -4.97 2.94
CA TYR A 451 -11.47 -4.63 1.65
C TYR A 451 -10.04 -5.18 1.50
N ALA A 452 -9.24 -5.16 2.58
CA ALA A 452 -7.91 -5.75 2.60
C ALA A 452 -7.94 -7.28 2.41
N LEU A 453 -8.81 -7.99 3.14
CA LEU A 453 -8.99 -9.43 2.99
C LEU A 453 -9.34 -9.79 1.55
N LYS A 454 -10.21 -9.01 0.91
CA LYS A 454 -10.60 -9.18 -0.49
C LYS A 454 -9.44 -8.93 -1.45
N CYS A 455 -8.70 -7.81 -1.30
CA CYS A 455 -7.57 -7.46 -2.16
C CYS A 455 -6.43 -8.51 -2.16
N PHE A 456 -6.32 -9.29 -1.09
CA PHE A 456 -5.32 -10.35 -0.94
C PHE A 456 -5.88 -11.76 -1.03
N GLY A 457 -7.16 -11.91 -1.41
CA GLY A 457 -7.77 -13.21 -1.72
C GLY A 457 -8.06 -14.09 -0.51
N TYR A 458 -8.06 -13.53 0.71
CA TYR A 458 -8.46 -14.25 1.92
C TYR A 458 -9.97 -14.50 1.98
N ILE A 459 -10.76 -13.65 1.31
CA ILE A 459 -12.21 -13.78 1.20
C ILE A 459 -12.66 -13.52 -0.23
N LYS A 460 -13.82 -14.08 -0.60
CA LYS A 460 -14.49 -13.81 -1.87
C LYS A 460 -15.76 -13.01 -1.62
N ILE A 461 -15.86 -11.88 -2.31
CA ILE A 461 -17.06 -11.05 -2.39
C ILE A 461 -17.28 -10.79 -3.87
N ASP A 462 -18.46 -11.13 -4.38
CA ASP A 462 -18.80 -10.97 -5.78
C ASP A 462 -18.93 -9.48 -6.17
N GLY A 463 -18.66 -9.14 -7.42
CA GLY A 463 -18.76 -7.77 -7.94
C GLY A 463 -17.63 -6.80 -7.53
N ILE A 464 -16.64 -7.25 -6.75
CA ILE A 464 -15.49 -6.42 -6.32
C ILE A 464 -14.19 -7.01 -6.88
N ALA A 465 -13.40 -6.20 -7.59
CA ALA A 465 -12.13 -6.64 -8.19
C ALA A 465 -10.96 -6.56 -7.21
N GLY A 466 -10.96 -5.57 -6.31
CA GLY A 466 -9.89 -5.28 -5.36
C GLY A 466 -8.78 -4.43 -5.99
N ASN A 467 -8.67 -3.16 -5.57
CA ASN A 467 -7.60 -2.25 -5.95
C ASN A 467 -6.60 -2.01 -4.78
N LYS A 468 -5.37 -2.53 -4.94
CA LYS A 468 -4.30 -2.45 -3.93
C LYS A 468 -3.75 -1.04 -3.69
N GLU A 469 -3.75 -0.17 -4.71
CA GLU A 469 -3.31 1.21 -4.54
C GLU A 469 -4.32 2.03 -3.73
N LEU A 470 -5.61 1.81 -4.01
CA LEU A 470 -6.69 2.37 -3.20
C LEU A 470 -6.58 1.89 -1.75
N LEU A 471 -6.37 0.59 -1.51
CA LEU A 471 -6.16 0.05 -0.16
C LEU A 471 -4.97 0.73 0.53
N GLN A 472 -3.83 0.87 -0.16
CA GLN A 472 -2.65 1.54 0.40
C GLN A 472 -2.95 2.99 0.78
N PHE A 473 -3.72 3.71 -0.04
CA PHE A 473 -4.16 5.07 0.31
C PHE A 473 -5.06 5.08 1.56
N LEU A 474 -6.05 4.20 1.63
CA LEU A 474 -6.98 4.11 2.76
C LEU A 474 -6.26 3.76 4.08
N LEU A 475 -5.29 2.85 4.05
CA LEU A 475 -4.45 2.51 5.20
C LEU A 475 -3.61 3.71 5.69
N LYS A 476 -3.04 4.47 4.75
CA LYS A 476 -2.27 5.68 5.07
C LYS A 476 -3.09 6.76 5.77
N LEU A 477 -4.41 6.83 5.55
CA LEU A 477 -5.28 7.77 6.28
C LEU A 477 -5.22 7.57 7.80
N LYS A 478 -5.01 6.32 8.26
CA LYS A 478 -4.82 5.96 9.68
C LYS A 478 -3.36 5.76 10.07
N ASN A 479 -2.41 6.23 9.24
CA ASN A 479 -0.96 6.08 9.46
C ASN A 479 -0.46 4.61 9.51
N TYR A 480 -1.16 3.70 8.83
CA TYR A 480 -0.72 2.32 8.65
C TYR A 480 0.06 2.14 7.36
N GLU A 481 1.17 1.39 7.43
CA GLU A 481 2.07 1.14 6.30
C GLU A 481 1.57 0.03 5.39
N ASN A 482 0.90 -0.96 5.96
CA ASN A 482 0.33 -2.11 5.26
C ASN A 482 -0.88 -2.69 6.04
N PHE A 483 -1.59 -3.63 5.42
CA PHE A 483 -2.79 -4.22 6.02
C PHE A 483 -2.49 -5.14 7.21
N HIS A 484 -1.30 -5.75 7.25
CA HIS A 484 -0.86 -6.53 8.40
C HIS A 484 -0.78 -5.65 9.65
N GLN A 485 -0.23 -4.44 9.53
CA GLN A 485 -0.21 -3.46 10.62
C GLN A 485 -1.63 -3.04 11.04
N PHE A 486 -2.55 -2.89 10.08
CA PHE A 486 -3.95 -2.63 10.42
C PHE A 486 -4.53 -3.75 11.29
N PHE A 487 -4.45 -5.01 10.87
CA PHE A 487 -5.00 -6.13 11.65
C PHE A 487 -4.28 -6.36 12.99
N ALA A 488 -2.99 -6.08 13.06
CA ALA A 488 -2.22 -6.07 14.30
C ALA A 488 -2.78 -5.07 15.33
N MET A 489 -3.05 -3.83 14.88
CA MET A 489 -3.38 -2.72 15.77
C MET A 489 -4.89 -2.60 16.09
N GLU A 490 -5.78 -3.05 15.21
CA GLU A 490 -7.24 -3.02 15.46
C GLU A 490 -7.70 -4.19 16.33
N ASN A 491 -8.61 -3.97 17.28
CA ASN A 491 -9.19 -5.02 18.15
C ASN A 491 -10.55 -5.55 17.68
N ARG A 492 -11.06 -5.04 16.56
CA ARG A 492 -12.37 -5.41 16.01
C ARG A 492 -12.21 -5.96 14.60
N TYR A 493 -12.66 -7.17 14.37
CA TYR A 493 -12.56 -7.87 13.09
C TYR A 493 -13.94 -8.29 12.61
N ILE A 494 -14.26 -7.94 11.36
CA ILE A 494 -15.51 -8.34 10.72
C ILE A 494 -15.17 -9.00 9.40
N PHE A 495 -15.64 -10.22 9.19
CA PHE A 495 -15.29 -11.03 8.02
C PHE A 495 -16.34 -12.14 7.80
N PRO A 496 -16.47 -12.64 6.55
CA PRO A 496 -17.28 -13.81 6.28
C PRO A 496 -16.57 -15.07 6.79
N VAL A 497 -17.34 -16.01 7.34
CA VAL A 497 -16.86 -17.32 7.74
C VAL A 497 -16.55 -18.14 6.48
N ILE A 498 -15.36 -18.74 6.42
CA ILE A 498 -14.99 -19.65 5.35
C ILE A 498 -15.71 -20.98 5.60
N THR A 499 -16.77 -21.22 4.84
CA THR A 499 -17.64 -22.39 5.02
C THR A 499 -17.85 -23.14 3.70
N GLU A 500 -18.19 -24.41 3.82
CA GLU A 500 -18.52 -25.29 2.70
C GLU A 500 -20.02 -25.57 2.66
N ARG A 501 -20.57 -25.83 1.47
CA ARG A 501 -22.01 -26.07 1.28
C ARG A 501 -22.56 -27.19 2.17
N LYS A 502 -21.74 -28.19 2.53
CA LYS A 502 -22.12 -29.30 3.41
C LYS A 502 -22.47 -28.86 4.84
N TYR A 503 -22.01 -27.69 5.30
CA TYR A 503 -22.32 -27.14 6.62
C TYR A 503 -23.52 -26.19 6.61
N ARG A 504 -24.20 -26.02 5.47
CA ARG A 504 -25.36 -25.12 5.34
C ARG A 504 -26.49 -25.47 6.32
N SER A 505 -26.78 -26.75 6.53
CA SER A 505 -27.82 -27.19 7.47
C SER A 505 -27.54 -26.74 8.91
N ASN A 506 -26.27 -26.68 9.30
CA ASN A 506 -25.87 -26.22 10.63
C ASN A 506 -26.13 -24.71 10.77
N TRP A 507 -25.83 -23.92 9.74
CA TRP A 507 -26.16 -22.50 9.70
C TRP A 507 -27.66 -22.24 9.70
N GLU A 508 -28.44 -23.01 8.92
CA GLU A 508 -29.91 -22.89 8.90
C GLU A 508 -30.52 -23.19 10.27
N ARG A 509 -29.96 -24.14 11.03
CA ARG A 509 -30.36 -24.37 12.42
C ARG A 509 -30.10 -23.12 13.26
N VAL A 510 -28.86 -22.62 13.27
CA VAL A 510 -28.45 -21.42 14.04
C VAL A 510 -29.32 -20.20 13.71
N ILE A 511 -29.67 -20.01 12.44
CA ILE A 511 -30.57 -18.92 12.00
C ILE A 511 -31.98 -19.12 12.56
N LYS A 512 -32.55 -20.33 12.44
CA LYS A 512 -33.92 -20.63 12.89
C LYS A 512 -34.09 -20.60 14.40
N THR A 513 -33.08 -21.05 15.15
CA THR A 513 -33.13 -21.16 16.62
C THR A 513 -32.50 -19.96 17.33
N ASP A 514 -31.91 -19.03 16.57
CA ASP A 514 -31.12 -17.90 17.06
C ASP A 514 -29.99 -18.30 18.04
N GLU A 515 -29.44 -19.51 17.89
CA GLU A 515 -28.39 -20.04 18.75
C GLU A 515 -27.11 -19.17 18.73
N PRO A 516 -26.39 -19.07 19.85
CA PRO A 516 -25.09 -18.42 19.89
C PRO A 516 -24.04 -19.24 19.12
N ILE A 517 -23.05 -18.54 18.58
CA ILE A 517 -21.88 -19.16 17.94
C ILE A 517 -20.68 -19.12 18.87
N VAL A 518 -19.80 -20.10 18.75
CA VAL A 518 -18.60 -20.24 19.59
C VAL A 518 -17.37 -20.25 18.70
N LEU A 519 -16.41 -19.39 19.04
CA LEU A 519 -15.08 -19.37 18.43
C LEU A 519 -14.16 -20.35 19.19
N THR A 520 -13.63 -21.35 18.50
CA THR A 520 -12.74 -22.37 19.09
C THR A 520 -11.39 -22.37 18.39
N ARG A 521 -10.30 -22.32 19.17
CA ARG A 521 -8.92 -22.46 18.64
C ARG A 521 -8.53 -23.92 18.53
N GLU A 522 -8.03 -24.34 17.37
CA GLU A 522 -7.48 -25.68 17.16
C GLU A 522 -5.96 -25.69 17.35
N VAL A 523 -5.52 -25.71 18.60
CA VAL A 523 -4.09 -25.65 18.95
C VAL A 523 -3.30 -26.84 18.39
N LEU A 524 -3.94 -28.00 18.25
CA LEU A 524 -3.33 -29.25 17.79
C LEU A 524 -3.45 -29.47 16.28
N ASN A 525 -3.91 -28.48 15.51
CA ASN A 525 -4.02 -28.63 14.06
C ASN A 525 -2.62 -28.73 13.43
N PRO A 526 -2.27 -29.87 12.79
CA PRO A 526 -0.92 -30.11 12.29
C PRO A 526 -0.57 -29.23 11.07
N GLN A 527 -1.56 -28.61 10.43
CA GLN A 527 -1.34 -27.71 9.29
C GLN A 527 -1.09 -26.27 9.74
N THR A 528 -1.85 -25.76 10.71
CA THR A 528 -1.66 -24.42 11.29
C THR A 528 -2.20 -24.32 12.72
N PRO A 529 -1.38 -23.95 13.74
CA PRO A 529 -1.80 -23.77 15.15
C PRO A 529 -2.59 -22.47 15.40
N VAL A 530 -2.81 -21.68 14.34
CA VAL A 530 -3.64 -20.48 14.32
C VAL A 530 -5.02 -20.74 13.71
N THR A 531 -5.41 -22.01 13.49
CA THR A 531 -6.75 -22.31 12.97
C THR A 531 -7.79 -22.01 14.04
N TYR A 532 -8.75 -21.17 13.67
CA TYR A 532 -9.95 -20.93 14.45
C TYR A 532 -11.17 -21.46 13.70
N THR A 533 -11.97 -22.25 14.41
CA THR A 533 -13.25 -22.76 13.92
C THR A 533 -14.40 -22.04 14.58
N ILE A 534 -15.49 -21.91 13.83
CA ILE A 534 -16.78 -21.44 14.34
C ILE A 534 -17.67 -22.66 14.50
N LYS A 535 -18.26 -22.80 15.67
CA LYS A 535 -19.20 -23.88 16.01
C LYS A 535 -20.50 -23.29 16.53
N ASP A 536 -21.58 -24.06 16.46
CA ASP A 536 -22.81 -23.73 17.19
C ASP A 536 -22.70 -24.15 18.67
N SER A 537 -23.74 -23.86 19.45
CA SER A 537 -23.82 -24.21 20.88
C SER A 537 -23.76 -25.71 21.15
N HIS A 538 -24.02 -26.54 20.15
CA HIS A 538 -23.99 -28.00 20.23
C HIS A 538 -22.64 -28.59 19.79
N GLY A 539 -21.70 -27.75 19.36
CA GLY A 539 -20.35 -28.14 18.94
C GLY A 539 -20.23 -28.55 17.47
N PHE A 540 -21.27 -28.39 16.65
CA PHE A 540 -21.19 -28.66 15.21
C PHE A 540 -20.44 -27.56 14.47
N LEU A 541 -19.58 -27.96 13.53
CA LEU A 541 -18.78 -27.04 12.74
C LEU A 541 -19.64 -26.20 11.78
N LEU A 542 -19.41 -24.90 11.79
CA LEU A 542 -20.01 -23.90 10.91
C LEU A 542 -19.01 -23.39 9.85
N GLY A 543 -17.72 -23.36 10.17
CA GLY A 543 -16.65 -22.99 9.23
C GLY A 543 -15.39 -22.49 9.94
N THR A 544 -14.54 -21.77 9.23
CA THR A 544 -13.24 -21.29 9.74
C THR A 544 -13.03 -19.79 9.56
N VAL A 545 -12.11 -19.23 10.36
CA VAL A 545 -11.69 -17.83 10.30
C VAL A 545 -10.59 -17.64 9.24
N PRO A 546 -10.59 -16.54 8.46
CA PRO A 546 -9.50 -16.22 7.55
C PRO A 546 -8.14 -16.20 8.25
N LYS A 547 -7.16 -16.91 7.68
CA LYS A 547 -5.83 -17.16 8.27
C LYS A 547 -5.16 -15.90 8.86
N VAL A 548 -5.18 -14.79 8.14
CA VAL A 548 -4.54 -13.55 8.61
C VAL A 548 -5.20 -12.98 9.87
N VAL A 549 -6.53 -13.05 9.96
CA VAL A 549 -7.28 -12.60 11.15
C VAL A 549 -7.02 -13.57 12.29
N ALA A 550 -7.07 -14.87 12.00
CA ALA A 550 -6.83 -15.95 12.95
C ALA A 550 -5.45 -15.83 13.63
N HIS A 551 -4.41 -15.44 12.88
CA HIS A 551 -3.07 -15.15 13.41
C HIS A 551 -3.06 -14.03 14.44
N TYR A 552 -3.69 -12.89 14.14
CA TYR A 552 -3.71 -11.76 15.07
C TYR A 552 -4.63 -11.97 16.27
N ILE A 553 -5.71 -12.76 16.12
CA ILE A 553 -6.49 -13.22 17.26
C ILE A 553 -5.61 -14.09 18.17
N ALA A 554 -4.90 -15.08 17.61
CA ALA A 554 -3.98 -15.93 18.37
C ALA A 554 -2.91 -15.09 19.08
N ALA A 555 -2.24 -14.17 18.37
CA ALA A 555 -1.20 -13.33 18.97
C ALA A 555 -1.72 -12.54 20.19
N LYS A 556 -2.92 -11.98 20.10
CA LYS A 556 -3.55 -11.23 21.20
C LYS A 556 -3.96 -12.15 22.36
N GLU A 557 -4.48 -13.33 22.05
CA GLU A 557 -4.81 -14.33 23.07
C GLU A 557 -3.57 -14.79 23.87
N GLU A 558 -2.40 -14.93 23.22
CA GLU A 558 -1.13 -15.25 23.90
C GLU A 558 -0.69 -14.13 24.87
N THR A 559 -1.17 -12.90 24.70
CA THR A 559 -0.96 -11.80 25.66
C THR A 559 -1.96 -11.77 26.81
N GLY A 560 -2.86 -12.75 26.90
CA GLY A 560 -3.89 -12.86 27.94
C GLY A 560 -5.23 -12.21 27.59
N LYS A 561 -5.36 -11.61 26.40
CA LYS A 561 -6.60 -10.99 25.94
C LYS A 561 -7.64 -12.04 25.55
N LYS A 562 -8.93 -11.72 25.67
CA LYS A 562 -10.01 -12.67 25.37
C LYS A 562 -10.76 -12.29 24.10
N PRO A 563 -10.83 -13.17 23.09
CA PRO A 563 -11.67 -12.94 21.92
C PRO A 563 -13.14 -13.26 22.24
N THR A 564 -14.04 -12.32 21.94
CA THR A 564 -15.49 -12.52 21.92
C THR A 564 -15.97 -12.61 20.47
N CYS A 565 -16.96 -13.44 20.20
CA CYS A 565 -17.45 -13.74 18.85
C CYS A 565 -18.97 -13.64 18.80
N GLU A 566 -19.49 -12.86 17.86
CA GLU A 566 -20.93 -12.60 17.71
C GLU A 566 -21.34 -12.73 16.24
N LYS A 567 -22.61 -13.11 16.01
CA LYS A 567 -23.23 -13.08 14.67
C LYS A 567 -23.32 -11.61 14.22
N PHE A 568 -22.87 -11.32 13.00
CA PHE A 568 -22.89 -9.95 12.47
C PHE A 568 -23.90 -9.77 11.33
N PHE A 569 -23.90 -10.68 10.35
CA PHE A 569 -24.87 -10.70 9.26
C PHE A 569 -25.02 -12.12 8.72
N LEU A 570 -26.25 -12.60 8.56
CA LEU A 570 -26.56 -13.93 8.05
C LEU A 570 -27.53 -13.80 6.88
N ASP A 571 -27.16 -14.30 5.71
CA ASP A 571 -28.04 -14.44 4.55
C ASP A 571 -28.84 -15.74 4.68
N GLU A 572 -30.15 -15.61 4.82
CA GLU A 572 -31.08 -16.74 4.98
C GLU A 572 -31.47 -17.37 3.63
N THR A 573 -31.23 -16.67 2.52
CA THR A 573 -31.82 -16.98 1.22
C THR A 573 -30.85 -17.71 0.29
N MET A 574 -29.59 -17.27 0.23
CA MET A 574 -28.60 -17.83 -0.68
C MET A 574 -27.33 -18.27 0.06
N PHE A 575 -26.82 -19.46 -0.29
CA PHE A 575 -25.50 -19.91 0.14
C PHE A 575 -24.43 -19.45 -0.86
N SER A 576 -23.47 -18.69 -0.35
CA SER A 576 -22.31 -18.14 -1.05
C SER A 576 -21.12 -18.11 -0.09
N GLY A 577 -19.92 -17.82 -0.62
CA GLY A 577 -18.72 -17.61 0.20
C GLY A 577 -18.77 -16.38 1.12
N SER A 578 -19.86 -15.61 1.06
CA SER A 578 -20.09 -14.40 1.85
C SER A 578 -21.47 -14.40 2.52
N SER A 579 -22.10 -15.55 2.73
CA SER A 579 -23.45 -15.61 3.33
C SER A 579 -23.45 -15.40 4.84
N TYR A 580 -22.40 -15.79 5.55
CA TYR A 580 -22.38 -15.75 7.01
C TYR A 580 -21.20 -14.92 7.50
N TRP A 581 -21.49 -13.86 8.22
CA TRP A 581 -20.52 -12.90 8.74
C TRP A 581 -20.57 -12.87 10.25
N ILE A 582 -19.39 -12.78 10.82
CA ILE A 582 -19.19 -12.70 12.25
C ILE A 582 -18.36 -11.48 12.59
N GLU A 583 -18.53 -11.05 13.83
CA GLU A 583 -17.71 -10.03 14.46
C GLU A 583 -16.89 -10.68 15.57
N VAL A 584 -15.59 -10.45 15.55
CA VAL A 584 -14.68 -10.81 16.64
C VAL A 584 -14.13 -9.54 17.26
N LYS A 585 -14.33 -9.38 18.57
CA LYS A 585 -13.74 -8.30 19.37
C LYS A 585 -12.69 -8.90 20.30
N ILE A 586 -11.61 -8.17 20.51
CA ILE A 586 -10.58 -8.52 21.48
C ILE A 586 -10.71 -7.56 22.64
N ASP A 587 -11.15 -8.10 23.78
CA ASP A 587 -11.32 -7.36 25.02
C ASP A 587 -10.03 -7.45 25.85
N ASP A 588 -9.71 -6.37 26.57
CA ASP A 588 -8.54 -6.27 27.45
C ASP A 588 -8.69 -7.06 28.76
#